data_AF-A0A2G4IQ77-F1
#
_entry.id   AF-A0A2G4IQ77-F1
#
_cell.length_a   1.000
_cell.length_b   1.000
_cell.length_c   1.000
_cell.angle_alpha   90.00
_cell.angle_beta   90.00
_cell.angle_gamma   90.00
#
_symmetry.space_group_name_H-M   'P 1'
#
loop_
_entity.id
_entity.type
_entity.pdbx_description
1 polymer ?
#
loop_
_entity_poly.entity_id
_entity_poly.type
_entity_poly.pdbx_seq_one_letter_code
_entity_poly.pdbx_strand_id
1 'polypeptide(L)'
;MTLASLREKPVRDLARLAKQHGVAGWHAMRKDQLIRALVRKAKARQTVPAAAHSAAAVLMVQTMLKRSVPTVSTGSAASRRQAVISQRIQEAREHLAKAKNLATARPETSRSSLTRDKIVLMVRGPHWLHAFWEVTPRSIARAQAALGQEWHGARPVLRVLEIENGMQASSSERVNRDINVHGGVKNWFIDVRNPLRCRVEIGYLAASGRFQSLARSNTVSTPSVPHGDTLDAHWGEIVGDSEKIYAMSGGFSTENNSSEIQELFEERLKRPMGPPTARRASVVNAGLSHPTGTSPLEVEAEMIIYGVTQVGSYVTLQGEPVKVQPDGTFRIRVDLPNKRQVLPLVASTADGVEQQTVVIAIERNTKTMEPFGRESLI
;
A
#
# COMPACT_ATOMS: atom_id res chain seq x y z
N MET A 1 -32.77 -29.53 26.20
CA MET A 1 -32.57 -28.09 25.93
C MET A 1 -33.28 -27.73 24.64
N THR A 2 -34.34 -26.92 24.69
CA THR A 2 -35.13 -26.49 23.52
C THR A 2 -34.49 -25.25 22.86
N LEU A 3 -34.63 -25.12 21.54
CA LEU A 3 -33.98 -24.06 20.75
C LEU A 3 -34.53 -22.67 21.09
N ALA A 4 -35.81 -22.57 21.46
CA ALA A 4 -36.46 -21.34 21.89
C ALA A 4 -35.83 -20.77 23.19
N SER A 5 -35.66 -21.62 24.21
CA SER A 5 -35.08 -21.23 25.51
C SER A 5 -33.61 -20.76 25.41
N LEU A 6 -32.87 -21.18 24.36
CA LEU A 6 -31.48 -20.75 24.14
C LEU A 6 -31.36 -19.41 23.40
N ARG A 7 -32.41 -18.95 22.71
CA ARG A 7 -32.39 -17.68 21.98
C ARG A 7 -32.56 -16.47 22.90
N GLU A 8 -33.36 -16.63 23.94
CA GLU A 8 -33.70 -15.59 24.92
C GLU A 8 -32.56 -15.30 25.90
N LYS A 9 -31.61 -16.24 26.07
CA LYS A 9 -30.49 -16.07 27.00
C LYS A 9 -29.42 -15.11 26.47
N PRO A 10 -28.79 -14.31 27.35
CA PRO A 10 -27.68 -13.45 26.97
C PRO A 10 -26.44 -14.27 26.57
N VAL A 11 -25.57 -13.67 25.74
CA VAL A 11 -24.37 -14.34 25.20
C VAL A 11 -23.46 -14.88 26.31
N ARG A 12 -23.39 -14.17 27.45
CA ARG A 12 -22.60 -14.57 28.62
C ARG A 12 -23.05 -15.90 29.22
N ASP A 13 -24.36 -16.14 29.27
CA ASP A 13 -24.93 -17.37 29.80
C ASP A 13 -24.80 -18.53 28.81
N LEU A 14 -24.90 -18.24 27.51
CA LEU A 14 -24.63 -19.21 26.45
C LEU A 14 -23.17 -19.65 26.43
N ALA A 15 -22.23 -18.74 26.66
CA ALA A 15 -20.82 -19.03 26.80
C ALA A 15 -20.52 -19.88 28.05
N ARG A 16 -21.16 -19.56 29.19
CA ARG A 16 -21.06 -20.35 30.42
C ARG A 16 -21.62 -21.77 30.23
N LEU A 17 -22.78 -21.89 29.57
CA LEU A 17 -23.35 -23.19 29.19
C LEU A 17 -22.45 -23.94 28.20
N ALA A 18 -21.81 -23.26 27.25
CA ALA A 18 -20.89 -23.90 26.30
C ALA A 18 -19.62 -24.42 26.99
N LYS A 19 -19.14 -23.71 28.02
CA LYS A 19 -18.04 -24.16 28.88
C LYS A 19 -18.41 -25.40 29.71
N GLN A 20 -19.56 -25.39 30.38
CA GLN A 20 -20.09 -26.55 31.13
C GLN A 20 -20.43 -27.73 30.19
N HIS A 21 -20.96 -27.37 29.03
CA HIS A 21 -21.03 -28.06 27.75
C HIS A 21 -19.76 -28.82 27.35
N GLY A 22 -18.57 -28.24 27.53
CA GLY A 22 -17.33 -28.68 26.87
C GLY A 22 -17.36 -28.49 25.35
N VAL A 23 -17.90 -27.38 24.85
CA VAL A 23 -17.90 -27.03 23.41
C VAL A 23 -16.53 -26.46 23.03
N ALA A 24 -15.76 -27.13 22.18
CA ALA A 24 -14.45 -26.64 21.75
C ALA A 24 -14.58 -25.33 20.94
N GLY A 25 -13.69 -24.37 21.20
CA GLY A 25 -13.67 -23.09 20.48
C GLY A 25 -14.79 -22.10 20.85
N TRP A 26 -15.49 -22.30 21.97
CA TRP A 26 -16.64 -21.48 22.38
C TRP A 26 -16.33 -19.98 22.52
N HIS A 27 -15.11 -19.61 22.89
CA HIS A 27 -14.67 -18.22 23.08
C HIS A 27 -14.70 -17.39 21.78
N ALA A 28 -14.53 -18.03 20.62
CA ALA A 28 -14.48 -17.36 19.31
C ALA A 28 -15.84 -17.40 18.57
N MET A 29 -16.88 -17.98 19.19
CA MET A 29 -18.17 -18.21 18.55
C MET A 29 -19.16 -17.07 18.81
N ARG A 30 -19.83 -16.59 17.76
CA ARG A 30 -20.96 -15.65 17.90
C ARG A 30 -22.20 -16.34 18.50
N LYS A 31 -23.18 -15.57 18.99
CA LYS A 31 -24.40 -16.06 19.66
C LYS A 31 -25.08 -17.23 18.91
N ASP A 32 -25.28 -17.09 17.60
CA ASP A 32 -25.92 -18.13 16.78
C ASP A 32 -25.07 -19.39 16.58
N GLN A 33 -23.75 -19.27 16.67
CA GLN A 33 -22.83 -20.41 16.60
C GLN A 33 -22.81 -21.17 17.94
N LEU A 34 -22.85 -20.46 19.07
CA LEU A 34 -22.98 -21.04 20.41
C LEU A 34 -24.28 -21.83 20.56
N ILE A 35 -25.41 -21.26 20.12
CA ILE A 35 -26.72 -21.94 20.17
C ILE A 35 -26.70 -23.23 19.34
N ARG A 36 -26.19 -23.19 18.10
CA ARG A 36 -26.08 -24.37 17.23
C ARG A 36 -25.16 -25.44 17.82
N ALA A 37 -24.03 -25.04 18.41
CA ALA A 37 -23.09 -25.97 19.03
C ALA A 37 -23.67 -26.66 20.27
N LEU A 38 -24.42 -25.92 21.11
CA LEU A 38 -25.13 -26.47 22.28
C LEU A 38 -26.23 -27.45 21.89
N VAL A 39 -27.05 -27.12 20.88
CA VAL A 39 -28.10 -28.02 20.38
C VAL A 39 -27.51 -29.30 19.78
N ARG A 40 -26.42 -29.18 19.02
CA ARG A 40 -25.72 -30.34 18.44
C ARG A 40 -25.19 -31.27 19.54
N LYS A 41 -24.61 -30.71 20.61
CA LYS A 41 -24.08 -31.50 21.73
C LYS A 41 -25.20 -32.15 22.57
N ALA A 42 -26.33 -31.47 22.74
CA ALA A 42 -27.51 -32.03 23.39
C ALA A 42 -28.11 -33.21 22.60
N LYS A 43 -28.17 -33.11 21.25
CA LYS A 43 -28.62 -34.21 20.38
C LYS A 43 -27.67 -35.40 20.39
N ALA A 44 -26.36 -35.16 20.33
CA ALA A 44 -25.35 -36.23 20.39
C ALA A 44 -25.39 -37.04 21.69
N ARG A 45 -25.84 -36.43 22.80
CA ARG A 45 -25.99 -37.10 24.10
C ARG A 45 -27.26 -37.96 24.18
N GLN A 46 -28.25 -37.75 23.31
CA GLN A 46 -29.50 -38.53 23.29
C GLN A 46 -29.41 -39.78 22.40
N THR A 47 -28.40 -39.91 21.54
CA THR A 47 -28.32 -40.95 20.51
C THR A 47 -27.44 -42.17 20.86
N VAL A 48 -27.12 -42.41 22.13
CA VAL A 48 -26.34 -43.58 22.54
C VAL A 48 -27.10 -44.40 23.58
N PRO A 49 -27.62 -45.59 23.23
CA PRO A 49 -27.89 -46.65 24.19
C PRO A 49 -26.69 -47.61 24.32
N ALA A 50 -26.58 -48.20 25.51
CA ALA A 50 -25.53 -49.11 25.95
C ALA A 50 -25.90 -50.60 25.72
N ALA A 51 -24.92 -51.43 25.32
CA ALA A 51 -24.78 -52.87 25.59
C ALA A 51 -23.47 -53.33 24.88
N ALA A 52 -22.40 -53.79 25.53
CA ALA A 52 -22.19 -54.94 26.42
C ALA A 52 -22.13 -56.31 25.70
N HIS A 53 -21.08 -57.05 26.05
CA HIS A 53 -20.53 -58.32 25.56
C HIS A 53 -21.51 -59.50 25.41
N SER A 54 -21.23 -60.43 24.47
CA SER A 54 -20.86 -61.85 24.74
C SER A 54 -20.78 -62.70 23.46
N ALA A 55 -20.18 -63.88 23.56
CA ALA A 55 -19.56 -64.69 22.51
C ALA A 55 -20.40 -65.90 22.00
N ALA A 56 -19.91 -66.45 20.87
CA ALA A 56 -19.86 -67.87 20.44
C ALA A 56 -21.13 -68.65 20.01
N ALA A 57 -21.08 -69.20 18.78
CA ALA A 57 -21.42 -70.59 18.35
C ALA A 57 -21.58 -70.62 16.80
N VAL A 58 -20.60 -71.12 16.02
CA VAL A 58 -20.44 -72.50 15.48
C VAL A 58 -21.51 -72.94 14.47
N LEU A 59 -21.01 -73.17 13.23
CA LEU A 59 -21.43 -74.02 12.09
C LEU A 59 -22.87 -74.54 11.97
N MET A 60 -23.49 -74.34 10.80
CA MET A 60 -23.76 -75.43 9.82
C MET A 60 -24.27 -74.89 8.47
N VAL A 61 -24.00 -75.69 7.43
CA VAL A 61 -24.09 -75.44 5.99
C VAL A 61 -25.29 -76.19 5.39
N GLN A 62 -25.85 -75.66 4.28
CA GLN A 62 -26.89 -76.20 3.37
C GLN A 62 -28.34 -76.08 3.89
N THR A 63 -29.38 -75.75 3.13
CA THR A 63 -29.64 -75.84 1.67
C THR A 63 -30.77 -74.86 1.29
N MET A 64 -30.88 -74.57 -0.01
CA MET A 64 -31.83 -73.64 -0.65
C MET A 64 -33.30 -73.83 -0.25
N LEU A 65 -33.99 -72.71 0.02
CA LEU A 65 -35.39 -72.49 -0.33
C LEU A 65 -35.60 -71.03 -0.70
N LYS A 66 -36.00 -70.80 -1.95
CA LYS A 66 -36.39 -69.50 -2.51
C LYS A 66 -37.53 -68.92 -1.66
N ARG A 67 -37.26 -67.81 -0.99
CA ARG A 67 -38.29 -66.84 -0.61
C ARG A 67 -37.79 -65.46 -0.99
N SER A 68 -38.43 -64.89 -2.00
CA SER A 68 -38.22 -63.53 -2.48
C SER A 68 -38.45 -62.53 -1.34
N VAL A 69 -37.36 -62.06 -0.75
CA VAL A 69 -37.29 -60.85 0.06
C VAL A 69 -36.90 -59.73 -0.90
N PRO A 70 -37.54 -58.55 -0.88
CA PRO A 70 -37.08 -57.43 -1.67
C PRO A 70 -35.70 -57.04 -1.13
N THR A 71 -34.65 -57.34 -1.89
CA THR A 71 -33.31 -56.84 -1.62
C THR A 71 -33.35 -55.34 -1.80
N VAL A 72 -33.65 -54.60 -0.72
CA VAL A 72 -33.43 -53.16 -0.69
C VAL A 72 -31.94 -52.96 -0.91
N SER A 73 -31.63 -52.37 -2.06
CA SER A 73 -30.31 -52.10 -2.57
C SER A 73 -29.53 -51.16 -1.65
N THR A 74 -28.92 -51.70 -0.60
CA THR A 74 -27.89 -51.01 0.19
C THR A 74 -26.65 -50.68 -0.65
N GLY A 75 -26.51 -51.25 -1.85
CA GLY A 75 -25.52 -50.85 -2.86
C GLY A 75 -25.66 -49.41 -3.37
N SER A 76 -26.85 -48.79 -3.28
CA SER A 76 -27.07 -47.43 -3.76
C SER A 76 -26.38 -46.37 -2.89
N ALA A 77 -26.42 -46.53 -1.56
CA ALA A 77 -25.80 -45.56 -0.65
C ALA A 77 -24.27 -45.64 -0.63
N ALA A 78 -23.70 -46.86 -0.74
CA ALA A 78 -22.26 -47.06 -0.86
C ALA A 78 -21.73 -46.60 -2.23
N SER A 79 -22.44 -46.92 -3.32
CA SER A 79 -22.13 -46.42 -4.67
C SER A 79 -22.21 -44.89 -4.75
N ARG A 80 -23.25 -44.29 -4.17
CA ARG A 80 -23.42 -42.82 -4.13
C ARG A 80 -22.34 -42.15 -3.27
N ARG A 81 -21.93 -42.75 -2.14
CA ARG A 81 -20.78 -42.27 -1.34
C ARG A 81 -19.47 -42.39 -2.12
N GLN A 82 -19.25 -43.50 -2.83
CA GLN A 82 -18.06 -43.71 -3.65
C GLN A 82 -17.99 -42.71 -4.82
N ALA A 83 -19.12 -42.44 -5.47
CA ALA A 83 -19.22 -41.44 -6.54
C ALA A 83 -18.90 -40.02 -6.05
N VAL A 84 -19.40 -39.64 -4.86
CA VAL A 84 -19.10 -38.34 -4.25
C VAL A 84 -17.62 -38.22 -3.86
N ILE A 85 -17.01 -39.31 -3.36
CA ILE A 85 -15.57 -39.34 -3.04
C ILE A 85 -14.72 -39.21 -4.31
N SER A 86 -15.04 -39.95 -5.38
CA SER A 86 -14.32 -39.83 -6.66
C SER A 86 -14.45 -38.45 -7.27
N GLN A 87 -15.63 -37.83 -7.16
CA GLN A 87 -15.86 -36.46 -7.64
C GLN A 87 -14.99 -35.46 -6.86
N ARG A 88 -14.94 -35.55 -5.52
CA ARG A 88 -14.07 -34.69 -4.70
C ARG A 88 -12.58 -34.90 -5.00
N ILE A 89 -12.15 -36.13 -5.23
CA ILE A 89 -10.76 -36.44 -5.61
C ILE A 89 -10.44 -35.82 -6.98
N GLN A 90 -11.37 -35.88 -7.91
CA GLN A 90 -11.22 -35.29 -9.24
C GLN A 90 -11.15 -33.75 -9.16
N GLU A 91 -12.05 -33.12 -8.41
CA GLU A 91 -12.03 -31.67 -8.15
C GLU A 91 -10.71 -31.23 -7.50
N ALA A 92 -10.22 -31.99 -6.52
CA ALA A 92 -8.93 -31.71 -5.87
C ALA A 92 -7.75 -31.84 -6.86
N ARG A 93 -7.76 -32.85 -7.73
CA ARG A 93 -6.74 -33.02 -8.78
C ARG A 93 -6.76 -31.88 -9.79
N GLU A 94 -7.94 -31.44 -10.20
CA GLU A 94 -8.09 -30.30 -11.12
C GLU A 94 -7.62 -28.99 -10.50
N HIS A 95 -7.94 -28.75 -9.22
CA HIS A 95 -7.46 -27.59 -8.49
C HIS A 95 -5.93 -27.58 -8.38
N LEU A 96 -5.32 -28.73 -8.07
CA LEU A 96 -3.87 -28.88 -8.06
C LEU A 96 -3.25 -28.67 -9.45
N ALA A 97 -3.88 -29.16 -10.51
CA ALA A 97 -3.41 -28.95 -11.88
C ALA A 97 -3.44 -27.46 -12.26
N LYS A 98 -4.51 -26.74 -11.90
CA LYS A 98 -4.61 -25.28 -12.09
C LYS A 98 -3.54 -24.52 -11.30
N ALA A 99 -3.36 -24.86 -10.03
CA ALA A 99 -2.35 -24.24 -9.17
C ALA A 99 -0.91 -24.54 -9.61
N LYS A 100 -0.66 -25.60 -10.37
CA LYS A 100 0.65 -25.90 -10.95
C LYS A 100 0.88 -25.24 -12.31
N ASN A 101 -0.17 -24.80 -12.99
CA ASN A 101 -0.04 -24.31 -14.35
C ASN A 101 0.50 -22.86 -14.39
N LEU A 102 1.78 -22.73 -14.70
CA LEU A 102 2.46 -21.43 -14.89
C LEU A 102 2.31 -20.85 -16.30
N ALA A 103 1.61 -21.51 -17.23
CA ALA A 103 1.58 -21.07 -18.62
C ALA A 103 0.71 -19.82 -18.78
N THR A 104 1.23 -18.86 -19.53
CA THR A 104 0.49 -17.67 -19.93
C THR A 104 -0.33 -17.97 -21.19
N ALA A 105 -1.66 -17.92 -21.07
CA ALA A 105 -2.55 -17.96 -22.22
C ALA A 105 -2.42 -16.63 -22.99
N ARG A 106 -1.91 -16.67 -24.22
CA ARG A 106 -1.83 -15.49 -25.09
C ARG A 106 -2.99 -15.54 -26.09
N PRO A 107 -3.71 -14.43 -26.34
CA PRO A 107 -4.68 -14.37 -27.42
C PRO A 107 -3.98 -14.58 -28.77
N GLU A 108 -4.63 -15.32 -29.67
CA GLU A 108 -4.10 -15.84 -30.94
C GLU A 108 -3.61 -14.77 -31.95
N THR A 109 -3.76 -13.49 -31.62
CA THR A 109 -3.51 -12.35 -32.52
C THR A 109 -2.04 -11.94 -32.63
N SER A 110 -1.14 -12.43 -31.76
CA SER A 110 0.27 -12.02 -31.77
C SER A 110 1.13 -12.93 -32.68
N ARG A 111 1.21 -12.61 -33.97
CA ARG A 111 2.13 -13.27 -34.90
C ARG A 111 3.58 -12.86 -34.63
N SER A 112 4.46 -13.86 -34.56
CA SER A 112 5.93 -13.77 -34.69
C SER A 112 6.74 -13.06 -33.59
N SER A 113 7.16 -13.85 -32.60
CA SER A 113 8.57 -13.88 -32.16
C SER A 113 8.81 -15.25 -31.54
N LEU A 114 9.91 -15.93 -31.87
CA LEU A 114 10.33 -17.23 -31.30
C LEU A 114 9.95 -17.31 -29.81
N THR A 115 8.92 -18.11 -29.51
CA THR A 115 8.33 -18.27 -28.18
C THR A 115 9.36 -18.87 -27.23
N ARG A 116 10.13 -18.01 -26.58
CA ARG A 116 11.07 -18.37 -25.52
C ARG A 116 10.49 -17.96 -24.20
N ASP A 117 10.66 -18.81 -23.20
CA ASP A 117 10.29 -18.47 -21.83
C ASP A 117 11.16 -17.30 -21.36
N LYS A 118 10.55 -16.31 -20.73
CA LYS A 118 11.22 -15.11 -20.27
C LYS A 118 10.79 -14.80 -18.85
N ILE A 119 11.75 -14.41 -18.03
CA ILE A 119 11.51 -13.79 -16.74
C ILE A 119 12.38 -12.55 -16.65
N VAL A 120 11.78 -11.46 -16.19
CA VAL A 120 12.42 -10.16 -16.02
C VAL A 120 12.30 -9.76 -14.56
N LEU A 121 13.41 -9.33 -13.99
CA LEU A 121 13.50 -8.86 -12.62
C LEU A 121 13.83 -7.37 -12.63
N MET A 122 13.03 -6.58 -11.93
CA MET A 122 13.15 -5.12 -11.86
C MET A 122 13.22 -4.65 -10.42
N VAL A 123 14.09 -3.67 -10.15
CA VAL A 123 14.19 -3.02 -8.85
C VAL A 123 13.12 -1.94 -8.76
N ARG A 124 12.16 -2.07 -7.82
CA ARG A 124 11.10 -1.07 -7.60
C ARG A 124 11.39 -0.13 -6.43
N GLY A 125 12.41 -0.47 -5.63
CA GLY A 125 12.88 0.33 -4.51
C GLY A 125 13.99 -0.40 -3.75
N PRO A 126 14.46 0.15 -2.62
CA PRO A 126 15.53 -0.44 -1.81
C PRO A 126 15.16 -1.82 -1.24
N HIS A 127 13.88 -2.05 -0.96
CA HIS A 127 13.40 -3.26 -0.28
C HIS A 127 12.52 -4.15 -1.17
N TRP A 128 12.28 -3.78 -2.42
CA TRP A 128 11.29 -4.45 -3.27
C TRP A 128 11.82 -4.71 -4.68
N LEU A 129 11.77 -5.99 -5.07
CA LEU A 129 11.97 -6.44 -6.44
C LEU A 129 10.63 -6.87 -7.03
N HIS A 130 10.44 -6.60 -8.30
CA HIS A 130 9.28 -7.04 -9.06
C HIS A 130 9.74 -8.01 -10.15
N ALA A 131 9.27 -9.26 -10.04
CA ALA A 131 9.51 -10.31 -11.02
C ALA A 131 8.28 -10.44 -11.92
N PHE A 132 8.50 -10.47 -13.23
CA PHE A 132 7.47 -10.73 -14.23
C PHE A 132 7.94 -11.85 -15.16
N TRP A 133 7.07 -12.81 -15.47
CA TRP A 133 7.42 -13.93 -16.34
C TRP A 133 6.33 -14.28 -17.33
N GLU A 134 6.78 -14.83 -18.47
CA GLU A 134 5.96 -15.46 -19.49
C GLU A 134 6.56 -16.84 -19.77
N VAL A 135 5.76 -17.89 -19.54
CA VAL A 135 6.19 -19.29 -19.70
C VAL A 135 5.25 -19.98 -20.68
N THR A 136 5.83 -20.74 -21.59
CA THR A 136 5.10 -21.47 -22.62
C THR A 136 4.59 -22.83 -22.10
N PRO A 137 3.42 -23.32 -22.57
CA PRO A 137 2.94 -24.66 -22.23
C PRO A 137 3.94 -25.77 -22.60
N ARG A 138 4.72 -25.58 -23.68
CA ARG A 138 5.77 -26.54 -24.11
C ARG A 138 6.85 -26.71 -23.05
N SER A 139 7.25 -25.63 -22.38
CA SER A 139 8.27 -25.70 -21.34
C SER A 139 7.78 -26.36 -20.06
N ILE A 140 6.50 -26.23 -19.76
CA ILE A 140 5.85 -26.98 -18.67
C ILE A 140 5.84 -28.47 -19.00
N ALA A 141 5.46 -28.85 -20.23
CA ALA A 141 5.50 -30.24 -20.67
C ALA A 141 6.92 -30.84 -20.58
N ARG A 142 7.96 -30.06 -20.96
CA ARG A 142 9.37 -30.45 -20.78
C ARG A 142 9.74 -30.66 -19.31
N ALA A 143 9.33 -29.75 -18.42
CA ALA A 143 9.60 -29.89 -17.00
C ALA A 143 8.85 -31.08 -16.37
N GLN A 144 7.61 -31.33 -16.79
CA GLN A 144 6.84 -32.50 -16.40
C GLN A 144 7.53 -33.80 -16.86
N ALA A 145 7.98 -33.87 -18.11
CA ALA A 145 8.72 -35.02 -18.63
C ALA A 145 10.05 -35.24 -17.88
N ALA A 146 10.77 -34.16 -17.57
CA ALA A 146 12.01 -34.24 -16.81
C ALA A 146 11.76 -34.77 -15.39
N LEU A 147 10.77 -34.22 -14.67
CA LEU A 147 10.43 -34.61 -13.30
C LEU A 147 9.78 -36.00 -13.20
N GLY A 148 9.17 -36.49 -14.27
CA GLY A 148 8.59 -37.83 -14.34
C GLY A 148 7.58 -38.08 -13.20
N GLN A 149 7.81 -39.13 -12.41
CA GLN A 149 6.97 -39.50 -11.27
C GLN A 149 6.93 -38.42 -10.18
N GLU A 150 7.99 -37.60 -10.06
CA GLU A 150 8.11 -36.57 -9.03
C GLU A 150 7.24 -35.32 -9.34
N TRP A 151 6.72 -35.21 -10.57
CA TRP A 151 5.82 -34.13 -10.99
C TRP A 151 4.57 -34.03 -10.09
N HIS A 152 4.07 -35.16 -9.60
CA HIS A 152 2.88 -35.21 -8.75
C HIS A 152 3.07 -34.45 -7.44
N GLY A 153 4.27 -34.46 -6.86
CA GLY A 153 4.63 -33.68 -5.67
C GLY A 153 5.22 -32.30 -5.97
N ALA A 154 5.51 -32.00 -7.23
CA ALA A 154 6.19 -30.76 -7.61
C ALA A 154 5.30 -29.52 -7.40
N ARG A 155 5.90 -28.46 -6.84
CA ARG A 155 5.27 -27.15 -6.63
C ARG A 155 6.00 -26.06 -7.44
N PRO A 156 5.30 -25.07 -8.00
CA PRO A 156 5.95 -23.99 -8.70
C PRO A 156 6.61 -23.02 -7.72
N VAL A 157 7.85 -22.63 -8.00
CA VAL A 157 8.71 -21.86 -7.09
C VAL A 157 9.49 -20.80 -7.87
N LEU A 158 9.61 -19.61 -7.30
CA LEU A 158 10.62 -18.61 -7.65
C LEU A 158 11.83 -18.81 -6.74
N ARG A 159 12.96 -19.19 -7.32
CA ARG A 159 14.22 -19.37 -6.63
C ARG A 159 15.06 -18.10 -6.76
N VAL A 160 15.32 -17.43 -5.65
CA VAL A 160 16.19 -16.27 -5.55
C VAL A 160 17.61 -16.75 -5.35
N LEU A 161 18.47 -16.46 -6.33
CA LEU A 161 19.90 -16.73 -6.32
C LEU A 161 20.64 -15.43 -5.98
N GLU A 162 21.45 -15.47 -4.95
CA GLU A 162 22.41 -14.43 -4.62
C GLU A 162 23.71 -14.67 -5.40
N ILE A 163 24.24 -13.61 -5.99
CA ILE A 163 25.46 -13.65 -6.81
C ILE A 163 26.55 -12.99 -5.99
N GLU A 164 27.46 -13.79 -5.46
CA GLU A 164 28.65 -13.31 -4.80
C GLU A 164 29.74 -13.05 -5.85
N ASN A 165 30.33 -11.85 -5.84
CA ASN A 165 31.53 -11.57 -6.61
C ASN A 165 32.74 -11.92 -5.75
N GLY A 166 33.30 -13.12 -5.93
CA GLY A 166 34.61 -13.44 -5.38
C GLY A 166 35.71 -12.61 -6.06
N MET A 167 36.83 -12.38 -5.35
CA MET A 167 38.04 -11.73 -5.90
C MET A 167 38.67 -12.51 -7.08
N GLN A 168 38.24 -13.76 -7.33
CA GLN A 168 38.63 -14.56 -8.48
C GLN A 168 37.48 -14.63 -9.47
N ALA A 169 37.78 -14.63 -10.77
CA ALA A 169 36.89 -14.37 -11.91
C ALA A 169 35.61 -15.23 -12.08
N SER A 170 35.23 -16.04 -11.09
CA SER A 170 34.02 -16.86 -11.08
C SER A 170 33.01 -16.30 -10.06
N SER A 171 31.92 -15.71 -10.54
CA SER A 171 30.78 -15.37 -9.68
C SER A 171 30.10 -16.65 -9.18
N SER A 172 30.02 -16.85 -7.86
CA SER A 172 29.29 -17.97 -7.27
C SER A 172 27.81 -17.61 -7.12
N GLU A 173 26.93 -18.48 -7.61
CA GLU A 173 25.48 -18.37 -7.41
C GLU A 173 25.08 -19.22 -6.20
N ARG A 174 24.56 -18.59 -5.15
CA ARG A 174 24.05 -19.27 -3.94
C ARG A 174 22.53 -19.16 -3.88
N VAL A 175 21.86 -20.26 -3.53
CA VAL A 175 20.41 -20.22 -3.26
C VAL A 175 20.18 -19.43 -1.97
N ASN A 176 19.56 -18.26 -2.09
CA ASN A 176 19.20 -17.41 -0.96
C ASN A 176 17.82 -17.81 -0.41
N ARG A 177 16.82 -17.98 -1.30
CA ARG A 177 15.44 -18.25 -0.90
C ARG A 177 14.61 -18.90 -2.00
N ASP A 178 13.72 -19.82 -1.61
CA ASP A 178 12.69 -20.40 -2.47
C ASP A 178 11.30 -19.86 -2.07
N ILE A 179 10.59 -19.24 -3.02
CA ILE A 179 9.26 -18.65 -2.82
C ILE A 179 8.22 -19.47 -3.58
N ASN A 180 7.30 -20.10 -2.86
CA ASN A 180 6.20 -20.84 -3.48
C ASN A 180 5.26 -19.86 -4.19
N VAL A 181 5.07 -20.06 -5.49
CA VAL A 181 4.08 -19.34 -6.29
C VAL A 181 2.94 -20.29 -6.62
N HIS A 182 1.92 -19.77 -7.30
CA HIS A 182 0.78 -20.55 -7.77
C HIS A 182 0.50 -20.23 -9.24
N GLY A 183 -0.18 -21.14 -9.92
CA GLY A 183 -0.60 -20.98 -11.30
C GLY A 183 -1.63 -19.86 -11.47
N GLY A 184 -1.65 -19.26 -12.65
CA GLY A 184 -2.54 -18.15 -13.00
C GLY A 184 -1.98 -16.75 -12.69
N VAL A 185 -0.83 -16.64 -12.01
CA VAL A 185 -0.10 -15.37 -11.85
C VAL A 185 1.10 -15.30 -12.80
N LYS A 186 1.39 -14.08 -13.25
CA LYS A 186 2.51 -13.75 -14.17
C LYS A 186 3.54 -12.81 -13.56
N ASN A 187 3.31 -12.37 -12.32
CA ASN A 187 4.20 -11.48 -11.60
C ASN A 187 4.20 -11.78 -10.11
N TRP A 188 5.26 -11.34 -9.43
CA TRP A 188 5.43 -11.44 -8.00
C TRP A 188 6.30 -10.30 -7.47
N PHE A 189 6.04 -9.88 -6.23
CA PHE A 189 6.89 -8.94 -5.50
C PHE A 189 7.73 -9.69 -4.47
N ILE A 190 9.03 -9.43 -4.47
CA ILE A 190 10.01 -10.08 -3.60
C ILE A 190 10.56 -9.03 -2.65
N ASP A 191 10.45 -9.30 -1.34
CA ASP A 191 11.03 -8.47 -0.30
C ASP A 191 12.53 -8.74 -0.17
N VAL A 192 13.32 -7.66 -0.16
CA VAL A 192 14.77 -7.69 0.03
C VAL A 192 15.11 -6.92 1.30
N ARG A 193 15.65 -7.64 2.30
CA ARG A 193 16.03 -7.06 3.60
C ARG A 193 17.40 -6.41 3.57
N ASN A 194 18.34 -7.07 2.92
CA ASN A 194 19.73 -6.63 2.81
C ASN A 194 20.05 -6.41 1.34
N PRO A 195 20.85 -5.38 1.00
CA PRO A 195 21.22 -5.15 -0.38
C PRO A 195 22.06 -6.30 -0.90
N LEU A 196 21.56 -6.92 -1.96
CA LEU A 196 22.16 -8.11 -2.54
C LEU A 196 22.07 -8.05 -4.07
N ARG A 197 23.11 -8.54 -4.72
CA ARG A 197 23.11 -8.76 -6.16
C ARG A 197 22.44 -10.11 -6.39
N CYS A 198 21.28 -10.10 -7.05
CA CYS A 198 20.51 -11.32 -7.25
C CYS A 198 20.01 -11.52 -8.67
N ARG A 199 19.58 -12.75 -8.88
CA ARG A 199 18.90 -13.25 -10.06
C ARG A 199 17.81 -14.20 -9.59
N VAL A 200 16.73 -14.29 -10.35
CA VAL A 200 15.62 -15.19 -10.03
C VAL A 200 15.46 -16.23 -11.13
N GLU A 201 15.23 -17.47 -10.72
CA GLU A 201 14.81 -18.55 -11.59
C GLU A 201 13.37 -18.93 -11.29
N ILE A 202 12.58 -19.15 -12.33
CA ILE A 202 11.24 -19.73 -12.20
C ILE A 202 11.27 -21.20 -12.60
N GLY A 203 10.68 -22.06 -11.77
CA GLY A 203 10.73 -23.49 -12.01
C GLY A 203 9.79 -24.30 -11.12
N TYR A 204 9.98 -25.61 -11.14
CA TYR A 204 9.26 -26.55 -10.30
C TYR A 204 10.21 -27.22 -9.31
N LEU A 205 9.83 -27.23 -8.04
CA LEU A 205 10.54 -27.91 -6.97
C LEU A 205 9.81 -29.22 -6.62
N ALA A 206 10.49 -30.34 -6.84
CA ALA A 206 10.01 -31.67 -6.47
C ALA A 206 10.05 -31.89 -4.95
N ALA A 207 9.28 -32.87 -4.46
CA ALA A 207 9.30 -33.28 -3.05
C ALA A 207 10.67 -33.80 -2.59
N SER A 208 11.49 -34.32 -3.52
CA SER A 208 12.87 -34.74 -3.28
C SER A 208 13.87 -33.59 -3.13
N GLY A 209 13.45 -32.34 -3.36
CA GLY A 209 14.33 -31.17 -3.39
C GLY A 209 14.94 -30.89 -4.78
N ARG A 210 14.67 -31.74 -5.77
CA ARG A 210 15.12 -31.52 -7.15
C ARG A 210 14.40 -30.32 -7.77
N PHE A 211 15.16 -29.36 -8.27
CA PHE A 211 14.63 -28.16 -8.90
C PHE A 211 14.81 -28.21 -10.41
N GLN A 212 13.72 -28.02 -11.15
CA GLN A 212 13.72 -27.91 -12.60
C GLN A 212 13.45 -26.46 -13.00
N SER A 213 14.50 -25.76 -13.43
CA SER A 213 14.42 -24.38 -13.94
C SER A 213 13.76 -24.34 -15.32
N LEU A 214 12.92 -23.33 -15.54
CA LEU A 214 12.23 -23.05 -16.81
C LEU A 214 12.85 -21.84 -17.51
N ALA A 215 13.07 -20.76 -16.75
CA ALA A 215 13.64 -19.51 -17.24
C ALA A 215 14.41 -18.81 -16.11
N ARG A 216 15.41 -18.02 -16.52
CA ARG A 216 16.36 -17.31 -15.66
C ARG A 216 16.33 -15.82 -15.97
N SER A 217 16.34 -14.97 -14.94
CA SER A 217 16.22 -13.52 -15.12
C SER A 217 17.56 -12.85 -15.43
N ASN A 218 17.49 -11.57 -15.79
CA ASN A 218 18.62 -10.66 -15.69
C ASN A 218 19.13 -10.58 -14.23
N THR A 219 20.40 -10.23 -14.08
CA THR A 219 20.98 -9.91 -12.78
C THR A 219 20.62 -8.48 -12.42
N VAL A 220 20.13 -8.27 -11.20
CA VAL A 220 19.89 -6.94 -10.63
C VAL A 220 20.70 -6.78 -9.35
N SER A 221 21.11 -5.56 -9.07
CA SER A 221 21.65 -5.19 -7.77
C SER A 221 20.63 -4.29 -7.10
N THR A 222 20.12 -4.68 -5.94
CA THR A 222 19.38 -3.72 -5.12
C THR A 222 20.37 -2.68 -4.60
N PRO A 223 20.05 -1.38 -4.68
CA PRO A 223 20.91 -0.35 -4.10
C PRO A 223 21.04 -0.61 -2.60
N SER A 224 22.26 -0.51 -2.08
CA SER A 224 22.46 -0.46 -0.64
C SER A 224 21.67 0.72 -0.10
N VAL A 225 20.79 0.47 0.87
CA VAL A 225 20.38 1.53 1.78
C VAL A 225 21.62 1.76 2.64
N PRO A 226 22.37 2.86 2.46
CA PRO A 226 23.39 3.17 3.44
C PRO A 226 22.64 3.35 4.75
N HIS A 227 22.90 2.48 5.73
CA HIS A 227 22.34 2.59 7.08
C HIS A 227 23.03 3.71 7.88
N GLY A 228 23.48 4.75 7.18
CA GLY A 228 24.08 5.96 7.69
C GLY A 228 24.05 6.99 6.58
N ASP A 229 23.33 8.08 6.82
CA ASP A 229 23.55 9.37 6.15
C ASP A 229 23.28 9.48 4.64
N THR A 230 22.13 8.99 4.17
CA THR A 230 21.51 9.63 2.98
C THR A 230 21.02 11.05 3.28
N LEU A 231 20.84 11.39 4.56
CA LEU A 231 20.60 12.75 4.98
C LEU A 231 21.90 13.59 4.81
N ASP A 232 23.08 13.22 5.33
CA ASP A 232 24.33 14.01 5.11
C ASP A 232 24.74 14.15 3.64
N ALA A 233 24.52 13.14 2.79
CA ALA A 233 24.83 13.26 1.36
C ALA A 233 23.93 14.28 0.63
N HIS A 234 22.67 14.44 1.06
CA HIS A 234 21.72 15.41 0.51
C HIS A 234 21.57 16.67 1.36
N TRP A 235 22.18 16.72 2.56
CA TRP A 235 22.12 17.89 3.44
C TRP A 235 22.76 19.09 2.74
N GLY A 236 23.79 18.91 1.92
CA GLY A 236 24.35 20.00 1.10
C GLY A 236 23.33 20.69 0.19
N GLU A 237 22.38 19.93 -0.37
CA GLU A 237 21.28 20.46 -1.19
C GLU A 237 20.14 21.02 -0.32
N ILE A 238 19.87 20.38 0.81
CA ILE A 238 18.80 20.75 1.75
C ILE A 238 19.17 22.00 2.58
N VAL A 239 20.46 22.27 2.84
CA VAL A 239 20.93 23.46 3.58
C VAL A 239 20.46 24.74 2.89
N GLY A 240 20.54 24.79 1.56
CA GLY A 240 20.12 25.95 0.77
C GLY A 240 18.62 26.24 0.86
N ASP A 241 17.79 25.20 0.95
CA ASP A 241 16.33 25.30 0.99
C ASP A 241 15.75 24.99 2.38
N SER A 242 16.58 24.93 3.42
CA SER A 242 16.19 24.50 4.77
C SER A 242 15.06 25.35 5.35
N GLU A 243 15.14 26.68 5.22
CA GLU A 243 14.10 27.62 5.66
C GLU A 243 12.77 27.39 4.89
N LYS A 244 12.83 27.04 3.61
CA LYS A 244 11.67 26.75 2.77
C LYS A 244 11.03 25.40 3.10
N ILE A 245 11.84 24.37 3.36
CA ILE A 245 11.39 23.04 3.79
C ILE A 245 10.73 23.13 5.16
N TYR A 246 11.31 23.93 6.06
CA TYR A 246 10.74 24.25 7.36
C TYR A 246 9.41 25.02 7.24
N ALA A 247 9.31 25.99 6.33
CA ALA A 247 8.07 26.69 6.03
C ALA A 247 6.96 25.76 5.52
N MET A 248 7.29 24.87 4.57
CA MET A 248 6.34 23.91 3.99
C MET A 248 5.86 22.88 5.02
N SER A 249 6.66 22.62 6.06
CA SER A 249 6.30 21.72 7.16
C SER A 249 5.44 22.39 8.25
N GLY A 250 5.13 23.69 8.08
CA GLY A 250 4.31 24.45 9.04
C GLY A 250 5.11 25.16 10.14
N GLY A 251 6.44 25.18 10.08
CA GLY A 251 7.34 25.71 11.13
C GLY A 251 7.28 27.23 11.38
N PHE A 252 6.50 27.97 10.60
CA PHE A 252 6.20 29.40 10.80
C PHE A 252 4.75 29.67 11.18
N SER A 253 3.93 28.62 11.35
CA SER A 253 2.50 28.74 11.66
C SER A 253 2.26 28.53 13.14
N THR A 254 1.63 29.48 13.82
CA THR A 254 1.33 29.43 15.27
C THR A 254 0.54 28.19 15.71
N GLU A 255 -0.16 27.54 14.79
CA GLU A 255 -1.04 26.40 15.07
C GLU A 255 -0.38 25.03 14.82
N ASN A 256 0.73 24.96 14.06
CA ASN A 256 1.25 23.68 13.57
C ASN A 256 2.79 23.58 13.55
N ASN A 257 3.45 24.29 14.48
CA ASN A 257 4.90 24.23 14.66
C ASN A 257 5.34 22.84 15.15
N SER A 258 5.94 22.05 14.26
CA SER A 258 6.61 20.79 14.61
C SER A 258 7.99 21.08 15.22
N SER A 259 8.07 21.15 16.56
CA SER A 259 9.33 21.38 17.29
C SER A 259 10.38 20.31 16.99
N GLU A 260 9.98 19.07 16.71
CA GLU A 260 10.89 17.97 16.35
C GLU A 260 11.69 18.25 15.07
N ILE A 261 11.03 18.84 14.07
CA ILE A 261 11.69 19.18 12.79
C ILE A 261 12.61 20.39 13.01
N GLN A 262 12.20 21.35 13.84
CA GLN A 262 13.02 22.50 14.21
C GLN A 262 14.32 22.06 14.90
N GLU A 263 14.23 21.22 15.93
CA GLU A 263 15.37 20.72 16.70
C GLU A 263 16.35 19.94 15.80
N LEU A 264 15.83 19.11 14.88
CA LEU A 264 16.65 18.36 13.92
C LEU A 264 17.47 19.29 13.01
N PHE A 265 16.84 20.35 12.49
CA PHE A 265 17.53 21.33 11.64
C PHE A 265 18.52 22.18 12.46
N GLU A 266 18.19 22.59 13.68
CA GLU A 266 19.06 23.39 14.54
C GLU A 266 20.31 22.62 15.00
N GLU A 267 20.17 21.33 15.35
CA GLU A 267 21.28 20.45 15.73
C GLU A 267 22.25 20.22 14.56
N ARG A 268 21.71 20.03 13.36
CA ARG A 268 22.49 19.75 12.14
C ARG A 268 23.12 21.01 11.51
N LEU A 269 22.39 22.12 11.46
CA LEU A 269 22.86 23.39 10.87
C LEU A 269 23.69 24.23 11.86
N LYS A 270 23.67 23.90 13.16
CA LYS A 270 24.28 24.70 14.24
C LYS A 270 23.84 26.18 14.21
N ARG A 271 22.66 26.44 13.67
CA ARG A 271 22.05 27.76 13.50
C ARG A 271 20.59 27.68 13.93
N PRO A 272 20.05 28.68 14.67
CA PRO A 272 18.63 28.73 15.01
C PRO A 272 17.79 28.84 13.74
N MET A 273 16.69 28.07 13.67
CA MET A 273 15.76 28.07 12.55
C MET A 273 14.64 29.07 12.80
N GLY A 274 14.37 29.93 11.81
CA GLY A 274 13.33 30.95 11.87
C GLY A 274 13.74 32.25 12.56
N PRO A 275 12.82 33.23 12.66
CA PRO A 275 13.12 34.52 13.28
C PRO A 275 13.61 34.27 14.71
N PRO A 276 14.72 34.89 15.13
CA PRO A 276 15.30 34.62 16.43
C PRO A 276 14.23 34.87 17.49
N THR A 277 13.80 33.81 18.18
CA THR A 277 12.99 33.95 19.39
C THR A 277 13.76 34.92 20.28
N ALA A 278 13.13 36.04 20.65
CA ALA A 278 13.75 37.08 21.45
C ALA A 278 14.49 36.41 22.59
N ARG A 279 15.83 36.41 22.53
CA ARG A 279 16.66 35.77 23.54
C ARG A 279 16.25 36.42 24.85
N ARG A 280 15.58 35.67 25.74
CA ARG A 280 15.53 36.03 27.15
C ARG A 280 16.99 35.95 27.59
N ALA A 281 17.67 37.09 27.50
CA ALA A 281 19.05 37.23 27.89
C ALA A 281 19.14 36.82 29.35
N SER A 282 19.69 35.62 29.58
CA SER A 282 20.17 35.24 30.90
C SER A 282 21.18 36.30 31.32
N VAL A 283 20.97 36.83 32.53
CA VAL A 283 21.78 37.88 33.12
C VAL A 283 23.19 37.34 33.33
N VAL A 284 24.08 37.65 32.38
CA VAL A 284 25.51 37.68 32.64
C VAL A 284 26.03 39.02 32.17
N ASN A 285 26.52 39.76 33.15
CA ASN A 285 27.03 41.11 33.08
C ASN A 285 28.24 41.18 32.14
N ALA A 286 28.09 41.83 30.99
CA ALA A 286 29.20 42.35 30.20
C ALA A 286 28.70 43.57 29.43
N GLY A 287 29.08 44.75 29.90
CA GLY A 287 28.75 46.00 29.25
C GLY A 287 29.29 46.03 27.84
N LEU A 288 28.44 46.37 26.88
CA LEU A 288 28.77 46.86 25.54
C LEU A 288 27.47 47.46 24.97
N SER A 289 27.57 48.71 24.55
CA SER A 289 26.60 49.49 23.76
C SER A 289 25.54 48.65 23.04
N HIS A 290 24.27 48.82 23.41
CA HIS A 290 23.16 48.36 22.58
C HIS A 290 23.19 49.16 21.27
N PRO A 291 23.39 48.52 20.10
CA PRO A 291 23.03 49.18 18.86
C PRO A 291 21.50 49.29 18.90
N THR A 292 20.98 50.49 19.16
CA THR A 292 19.58 50.87 18.92
C THR A 292 19.36 50.96 17.42
N GLY A 293 19.60 49.85 16.72
CA GLY A 293 19.27 49.70 15.32
C GLY A 293 17.88 49.12 15.23
N THR A 294 16.85 49.96 15.28
CA THR A 294 15.57 49.62 14.67
C THR A 294 15.86 49.46 13.18
N SER A 295 16.09 48.24 12.71
CA SER A 295 16.16 47.98 11.26
C SER A 295 14.78 48.31 10.68
N PRO A 296 14.64 49.36 9.86
CA PRO A 296 13.34 49.69 9.30
C PRO A 296 12.97 48.61 8.28
N LEU A 297 11.83 47.94 8.49
CA LEU A 297 11.23 47.11 7.45
C LEU A 297 10.56 48.05 6.44
N GLU A 298 11.30 48.40 5.40
CA GLU A 298 10.77 49.14 4.27
C GLU A 298 10.22 48.16 3.22
N VAL A 299 8.97 48.37 2.82
CA VAL A 299 8.29 47.56 1.81
C VAL A 299 7.86 48.49 0.68
N GLU A 300 8.23 48.18 -0.54
CA GLU A 300 7.66 48.77 -1.74
C GLU A 300 6.77 47.73 -2.41
N ALA A 301 5.60 48.15 -2.86
CA ALA A 301 4.61 47.25 -3.43
C ALA A 301 3.94 47.91 -4.63
N GLU A 302 3.68 47.10 -5.65
CA GLU A 302 2.98 47.48 -6.86
C GLU A 302 1.97 46.39 -7.20
N MET A 303 0.90 46.78 -7.89
CA MET A 303 -0.11 45.86 -8.40
C MET A 303 -0.14 45.91 -9.92
N ILE A 304 -0.24 44.74 -10.55
CA ILE A 304 -0.52 44.63 -11.98
C ILE A 304 -1.95 44.10 -12.16
N ILE A 305 -2.78 44.86 -12.86
CA ILE A 305 -4.16 44.51 -13.21
C ILE A 305 -4.15 43.97 -14.64
N TYR A 306 -4.64 42.75 -14.82
CA TYR A 306 -4.91 42.16 -16.13
C TYR A 306 -6.40 42.10 -16.36
N GLY A 307 -6.83 42.42 -17.57
CA GLY A 307 -8.22 42.30 -17.95
C GLY A 307 -8.39 42.06 -19.44
N VAL A 308 -9.62 41.66 -19.79
CA VAL A 308 -10.07 41.45 -21.15
C VAL A 308 -11.38 42.19 -21.31
N THR A 309 -11.54 42.89 -22.42
CA THR A 309 -12.77 43.56 -22.82
C THR A 309 -13.08 43.23 -24.28
N GLN A 310 -14.25 43.63 -24.77
CA GLN A 310 -14.60 43.45 -26.18
C GLN A 310 -13.64 44.26 -27.07
N VAL A 311 -13.25 43.71 -28.22
CA VAL A 311 -12.35 44.37 -29.18
C VAL A 311 -12.90 45.73 -29.57
N GLY A 312 -12.04 46.77 -29.50
CA GLY A 312 -12.43 48.15 -29.79
C GLY A 312 -13.07 48.90 -28.63
N SER A 313 -13.24 48.27 -27.46
CA SER A 313 -13.74 48.94 -26.26
C SER A 313 -12.73 49.91 -25.66
N TYR A 314 -13.24 50.96 -25.04
CA TYR A 314 -12.46 51.94 -24.32
C TYR A 314 -12.44 51.63 -22.83
N VAL A 315 -11.26 51.53 -22.24
CA VAL A 315 -11.09 51.22 -20.82
C VAL A 315 -10.42 52.38 -20.13
N THR A 316 -10.89 52.75 -18.95
CA THR A 316 -10.26 53.75 -18.07
C THR A 316 -10.03 53.20 -16.68
N LEU A 317 -8.99 53.69 -16.01
CA LEU A 317 -8.71 53.46 -14.61
C LEU A 317 -8.64 54.82 -13.91
N GLN A 318 -9.48 55.06 -12.90
CA GLN A 318 -9.56 56.38 -12.24
C GLN A 318 -9.84 57.55 -13.22
N GLY A 319 -10.48 57.26 -14.35
CA GLY A 319 -10.71 58.23 -15.43
C GLY A 319 -9.56 58.35 -16.45
N GLU A 320 -8.40 57.75 -16.19
CA GLU A 320 -7.27 57.75 -17.11
C GLU A 320 -7.40 56.63 -18.17
N PRO A 321 -7.18 56.91 -19.47
CA PRO A 321 -7.29 55.92 -20.54
C PRO A 321 -6.26 54.79 -20.40
N VAL A 322 -6.72 53.55 -20.55
CA VAL A 322 -5.88 52.35 -20.57
C VAL A 322 -5.73 51.85 -21.98
N LYS A 323 -4.49 51.55 -22.38
CA LYS A 323 -4.20 50.97 -23.70
C LYS A 323 -4.71 49.53 -23.77
N VAL A 324 -5.75 49.32 -24.57
CA VAL A 324 -6.28 47.99 -24.92
C VAL A 324 -5.60 47.48 -26.18
N GLN A 325 -5.19 46.22 -26.18
CA GLN A 325 -4.58 45.55 -27.33
C GLN A 325 -5.65 45.19 -28.38
N PRO A 326 -5.26 44.92 -29.65
CA PRO A 326 -6.19 44.54 -30.70
C PRO A 326 -6.99 43.27 -30.41
N ASP A 327 -6.49 42.40 -29.52
CA ASP A 327 -7.16 41.18 -29.06
C ASP A 327 -8.14 41.42 -27.88
N GLY A 328 -8.31 42.68 -27.44
CA GLY A 328 -9.17 43.07 -26.32
C GLY A 328 -8.51 42.96 -24.95
N THR A 329 -7.25 42.54 -24.85
CA THR A 329 -6.54 42.41 -23.57
C THR A 329 -5.90 43.73 -23.13
N PHE A 330 -5.76 43.94 -21.82
CA PHE A 330 -5.02 45.08 -21.28
C PHE A 330 -4.27 44.71 -20.00
N ARG A 331 -3.22 45.49 -19.71
CA ARG A 331 -2.43 45.38 -18.48
C ARG A 331 -2.16 46.78 -17.91
N ILE A 332 -2.27 46.93 -16.61
CA ILE A 332 -2.02 48.20 -15.91
C ILE A 332 -1.12 47.93 -14.71
N ARG A 333 -0.08 48.74 -14.50
CA ARG A 333 0.75 48.70 -13.30
C ARG A 333 0.42 49.92 -12.45
N VAL A 334 0.12 49.71 -11.17
CA VAL A 334 -0.33 50.73 -10.22
C VAL A 334 0.52 50.61 -8.96
N ASP A 335 1.01 51.73 -8.44
CA ASP A 335 1.74 51.75 -7.18
C ASP A 335 0.79 51.47 -6.00
N LEU A 336 1.26 50.69 -5.03
CA LEU A 336 0.50 50.35 -3.82
C LEU A 336 1.14 51.02 -2.59
N PRO A 337 0.89 52.34 -2.38
CA PRO A 337 1.40 53.05 -1.22
C PRO A 337 0.72 52.56 0.06
N ASN A 338 1.30 52.89 1.21
CA ASN A 338 0.78 52.53 2.54
C ASN A 338 -0.49 53.32 2.90
N LYS A 339 -1.61 52.98 2.26
CA LYS A 339 -2.96 53.48 2.52
C LYS A 339 -3.99 52.62 1.78
N ARG A 340 -5.27 52.79 2.13
CA ARG A 340 -6.37 52.23 1.35
C ARG A 340 -6.47 52.93 -0.01
N GLN A 341 -6.55 52.14 -1.08
CA GLN A 341 -6.72 52.56 -2.46
C GLN A 341 -8.05 52.03 -3.00
N VAL A 342 -8.76 52.87 -3.75
CA VAL A 342 -9.97 52.50 -4.47
C VAL A 342 -9.78 52.86 -5.94
N LEU A 343 -9.84 51.85 -6.78
CA LEU A 343 -9.44 51.86 -8.18
C LEU A 343 -10.66 51.46 -9.04
N PRO A 344 -11.49 52.43 -9.47
CA PRO A 344 -12.56 52.16 -10.41
C PRO A 344 -11.99 51.94 -11.82
N LEU A 345 -12.22 50.76 -12.38
CA LEU A 345 -12.10 50.48 -13.81
C LEU A 345 -13.45 50.66 -14.47
N VAL A 346 -13.47 51.36 -15.60
CA VAL A 346 -14.67 51.51 -16.43
C VAL A 346 -14.33 51.05 -17.83
N ALA A 347 -15.09 50.11 -18.36
CA ALA A 347 -15.05 49.70 -19.76
C ALA A 347 -16.32 50.16 -20.46
N SER A 348 -16.17 50.78 -21.63
CA SER A 348 -17.27 51.19 -22.50
C SER A 348 -17.08 50.58 -23.87
N THR A 349 -18.14 50.00 -24.42
CA THR A 349 -18.11 49.37 -25.75
C THR A 349 -17.87 50.42 -26.84
N ALA A 350 -17.37 50.00 -28.01
CA ALA A 350 -17.08 50.91 -29.14
C ALA A 350 -18.28 51.78 -29.56
N ASP A 351 -19.50 51.25 -29.44
CA ASP A 351 -20.74 51.95 -29.77
C ASP A 351 -21.24 52.87 -28.64
N GLY A 352 -20.59 52.86 -27.47
CA GLY A 352 -20.95 53.66 -26.29
C GLY A 352 -22.24 53.24 -25.58
N VAL A 353 -22.90 52.16 -26.03
CA VAL A 353 -24.21 51.71 -25.52
C VAL A 353 -24.09 51.00 -24.17
N GLU A 354 -23.03 50.21 -23.99
CA GLU A 354 -22.81 49.45 -22.75
C GLU A 354 -21.59 49.98 -22.02
N GLN A 355 -21.76 50.12 -20.70
CA GLN A 355 -20.71 50.54 -19.78
C GLN A 355 -20.70 49.58 -18.58
N GLN A 356 -19.53 49.05 -18.27
CA GLN A 356 -19.30 48.20 -17.11
C GLN A 356 -18.26 48.84 -16.19
N THR A 357 -18.55 48.85 -14.89
CA THR A 357 -17.63 49.37 -13.87
C THR A 357 -17.23 48.28 -12.89
N VAL A 358 -15.93 48.14 -12.66
CA VAL A 358 -15.33 47.23 -11.69
C VAL A 358 -14.56 48.07 -10.68
N VAL A 359 -14.94 48.00 -9.40
CA VAL A 359 -14.26 48.75 -8.33
C VAL A 359 -13.34 47.80 -7.58
N ILE A 360 -12.04 48.06 -7.63
CA ILE A 360 -11.03 47.32 -6.89
C ILE A 360 -10.66 48.13 -5.63
N ALA A 361 -10.83 47.56 -4.45
CA ALA A 361 -10.44 48.18 -3.17
C ALA A 361 -9.35 47.36 -2.50
N ILE A 362 -8.18 47.96 -2.26
CA ILE A 362 -7.00 47.30 -1.69
C ILE A 362 -6.42 48.18 -0.60
N GLU A 363 -5.98 47.58 0.51
CA GLU A 363 -5.39 48.30 1.63
C GLU A 363 -4.01 47.73 1.96
N ARG A 364 -3.02 48.63 2.07
CA ARG A 364 -1.71 48.35 2.65
C ARG A 364 -1.58 49.13 3.95
N ASN A 365 -1.19 48.44 5.03
CA ASN A 365 -0.99 49.03 6.34
C ASN A 365 0.33 48.54 6.96
N THR A 366 1.28 49.46 7.13
CA THR A 366 2.50 49.23 7.90
C THR A 366 2.26 49.61 9.35
N LYS A 367 2.27 48.60 10.24
CA LYS A 367 2.18 48.81 11.69
C LYS A 367 3.54 48.62 12.32
N THR A 368 4.09 49.68 12.92
CA THR A 368 5.24 49.56 13.81
C THR A 368 4.77 49.02 15.15
N MET A 369 5.32 47.88 15.56
CA MET A 369 5.07 47.32 16.88
C MET A 369 6.07 47.91 17.87
N GLU A 370 5.63 48.15 19.10
CA GLU A 370 6.57 48.49 20.17
C GLU A 370 7.59 47.35 20.32
N PRO A 371 8.87 47.68 20.53
CA PRO A 371 9.86 46.65 20.87
C PRO A 371 9.39 45.95 22.15
N PHE A 372 9.46 44.62 22.19
CA PHE A 372 9.16 43.84 23.39
C PHE A 372 10.15 44.21 24.51
N GLY A 373 9.82 45.25 25.27
CA GLY A 373 10.56 45.76 26.40
C GLY A 373 9.76 45.55 27.67
N ARG A 374 10.24 44.62 28.51
CA ARG A 374 9.97 44.42 29.94
C ARG A 374 8.63 44.99 30.46
N GLU A 375 7.68 44.09 30.71
CA GLU A 375 6.56 44.37 31.62
C GLU A 375 7.10 45.03 32.89
N SER A 376 6.54 46.20 33.16
CA SER A 376 6.85 47.01 34.31
C SER A 376 6.24 46.32 35.53
N LEU A 377 7.09 45.67 36.33
CA LEU A 377 6.76 45.35 37.70
C LEU A 377 6.74 46.66 38.50
N ILE A 378 5.55 47.16 38.80
CA ILE A 378 5.26 47.95 40.00
C ILE A 378 4.00 47.37 40.63
#